data_AF-A0A1G8EY68-F1
#
_entry.id   AF-A0A1G8EY68-F1
#
_cell.length_a   1.000
_cell.length_b   1.000
_cell.length_c   1.000
_cell.angle_alpha   90.00
_cell.angle_beta   90.00
_cell.angle_gamma   90.00
#
_symmetry.space_group_name_H-M   'P 1'
#
loop_
_entity.id
_entity.type
_entity.pdbx_description
1 polymer ?
#
loop_
_entity_poly.entity_id
_entity_poly.type
_entity_poly.pdbx_seq_one_letter_code
_entity_poly.pdbx_strand_id
1 'polypeptide(L)'
;MKGSATTSIDSEGKKLKFTVEDRLRHYDSEIPDDNQHHYIQFSENSRPGAVTEAAFMIIEHFFKDYQPRNKWRKEQRLFTVSQVDDKNALHISGQFNYLKVAASIREHGDFDPYRFGLLAMECQWMDFTLDMSFNVQFRGAKKEDRVLQIVDGTPQQFYGPNYPIKPRLDREGRSFSTMLPIMLKRIIRTRKSLINNSNLSLTPDYFLDFRALVSDVISAVEITLNQVYIKAEYDPLPGWKFDPGRLGVRHGRRFQDKLKWIYQISGNTLSAELYLPACNRLRSLRNHLMHFDPPSLTVTLEELTGWFTDMIDIGYLIIAIRRAMKLQLSYDLVNYILQREAVFIPEYDFNGRTPLPEDGSTGYRSSIWPIVK
;
A
#
# COMPACT_ATOMS: atom_id res chain seq x y z
N MET A 1 -30.80 -29.15 -18.56
CA MET A 1 -30.43 -28.36 -19.76
C MET A 1 -29.37 -29.13 -20.54
N LYS A 2 -29.63 -29.51 -21.80
CA LYS A 2 -28.63 -30.15 -22.67
C LYS A 2 -27.70 -29.05 -23.19
N GLY A 3 -26.44 -29.06 -22.77
CA GLY A 3 -25.44 -28.09 -23.23
C GLY A 3 -25.19 -28.22 -24.73
N SER A 4 -25.28 -27.10 -25.44
CA SER A 4 -24.93 -26.98 -26.85
C SER A 4 -23.41 -27.12 -27.02
N ALA A 5 -22.96 -28.14 -27.74
CA ALA A 5 -21.55 -28.33 -28.06
C ALA A 5 -21.12 -27.37 -29.18
N THR A 6 -20.25 -26.42 -28.88
CA THR A 6 -19.57 -25.60 -29.89
C THR A 6 -18.49 -26.44 -30.58
N THR A 7 -18.60 -26.60 -31.89
CA THR A 7 -17.61 -27.34 -32.70
C THR A 7 -16.68 -26.31 -33.35
N SER A 8 -15.39 -26.35 -33.02
CA SER A 8 -14.36 -25.63 -33.77
C SER A 8 -13.65 -26.59 -34.73
N ILE A 9 -13.15 -26.04 -35.83
CA ILE A 9 -12.43 -26.75 -36.87
C ILE A 9 -11.02 -26.18 -36.89
N ASP A 10 -10.00 -27.05 -36.81
CA ASP A 10 -8.61 -26.61 -36.88
C ASP A 10 -8.20 -26.23 -38.31
N SER A 11 -6.97 -25.72 -38.45
CA SER A 11 -6.39 -25.32 -39.74
C SER A 11 -6.25 -26.47 -40.75
N GLU A 12 -6.46 -27.72 -40.34
CA GLU A 12 -6.45 -28.91 -41.20
C GLU A 12 -7.86 -29.45 -41.51
N GLY A 13 -8.92 -28.77 -41.06
CA GLY A 13 -10.29 -29.19 -41.33
C GLY A 13 -10.82 -30.29 -40.39
N LYS A 14 -10.10 -30.64 -39.32
CA LYS A 14 -10.58 -31.63 -38.34
C LYS A 14 -11.50 -30.97 -37.33
N LYS A 15 -12.66 -31.62 -37.10
CA LYS A 15 -13.62 -31.21 -36.06
C LYS A 15 -13.04 -31.56 -34.69
N LEU A 16 -12.67 -30.55 -33.92
CA LEU A 16 -12.26 -30.71 -32.53
C LEU A 16 -13.53 -30.79 -31.67
N LYS A 17 -13.79 -31.97 -31.11
CA LYS A 17 -14.80 -32.15 -30.06
C LYS A 17 -14.12 -31.91 -28.72
N PHE A 18 -14.29 -30.71 -28.17
CA PHE A 18 -13.93 -30.46 -26.78
C PHE A 18 -15.07 -30.92 -25.89
N THR A 19 -14.85 -31.93 -25.05
CA THR A 19 -15.78 -32.23 -23.97
C THR A 19 -15.61 -31.20 -22.84
N VAL A 20 -16.66 -30.98 -22.04
CA VAL A 20 -16.57 -30.11 -20.85
C VAL A 20 -15.53 -30.66 -19.86
N GLU A 21 -15.32 -31.98 -19.85
CA GLU A 21 -14.32 -32.67 -19.02
C GLU A 21 -12.87 -32.42 -19.49
N ASP A 22 -12.63 -32.28 -20.81
CA ASP A 22 -11.30 -31.95 -21.33
C ASP A 22 -10.85 -30.53 -20.98
N ARG A 23 -11.79 -29.59 -20.80
CA ARG A 23 -11.49 -28.22 -20.34
C ARG A 23 -11.20 -28.14 -18.84
N LEU A 24 -11.77 -29.06 -18.06
CA LEU A 24 -11.56 -29.11 -16.61
C LEU A 24 -10.26 -29.83 -16.23
N ARG A 25 -9.79 -30.80 -17.04
CA ARG A 25 -8.49 -31.46 -16.81
C ARG A 25 -7.26 -30.58 -17.06
N HIS A 26 -7.41 -29.44 -17.73
CA HIS A 26 -6.33 -28.45 -17.90
C HIS A 26 -6.08 -27.58 -16.66
N TYR A 27 -6.87 -27.73 -15.59
CA TYR A 27 -6.65 -26.99 -14.35
C TYR A 27 -5.77 -27.72 -13.31
N ASP A 28 -5.44 -29.01 -13.52
CA ASP A 28 -4.76 -29.84 -12.50
C ASP A 28 -3.33 -30.29 -12.87
N SER A 29 -2.73 -29.80 -13.97
CA SER A 29 -1.34 -30.14 -14.31
C SER A 29 -0.35 -29.09 -13.82
N GLU A 30 0.15 -29.29 -12.59
CA GLU A 30 1.30 -28.59 -12.01
C GLU A 30 2.62 -29.00 -12.67
N ILE A 31 2.90 -28.49 -13.87
CA ILE A 31 4.28 -28.33 -14.35
C ILE A 31 4.40 -26.89 -14.87
N PRO A 32 5.22 -26.03 -14.25
CA PRO A 32 5.45 -24.69 -14.78
C PRO A 32 6.25 -24.83 -16.08
N ASP A 33 5.58 -24.60 -17.20
CA ASP A 33 6.25 -24.37 -18.48
C ASP A 33 6.84 -22.96 -18.43
N ASP A 34 8.16 -22.83 -18.61
CA ASP A 34 8.90 -21.56 -18.59
C ASP A 34 8.53 -20.64 -19.79
N ASN A 35 7.57 -21.07 -20.61
CA ASN A 35 7.03 -20.38 -21.78
C ASN A 35 5.72 -19.62 -21.54
N GLN A 36 5.25 -19.47 -20.29
CA GLN A 36 3.99 -18.76 -20.05
C GLN A 36 4.12 -17.25 -20.26
N HIS A 37 3.21 -16.68 -21.06
CA HIS A 37 3.20 -15.24 -21.36
C HIS A 37 2.82 -14.40 -20.13
N HIS A 38 3.63 -13.39 -19.81
CA HIS A 38 3.38 -12.44 -18.73
C HIS A 38 2.63 -11.21 -19.25
N TYR A 39 1.33 -11.14 -18.98
CA TYR A 39 0.47 -10.06 -19.48
C TYR A 39 0.75 -8.68 -18.84
N ILE A 40 1.36 -8.65 -17.67
CA ILE A 40 1.65 -7.41 -16.93
C ILE A 40 3.10 -7.45 -16.48
N GLN A 41 3.84 -6.39 -16.76
CA GLN A 41 5.24 -6.26 -16.38
C GLN A 41 5.49 -4.92 -15.70
N PHE A 42 6.62 -4.81 -15.00
CA PHE A 42 7.09 -3.53 -14.53
C PHE A 42 7.61 -2.70 -15.71
N SER A 43 7.35 -1.40 -15.69
CA SER A 43 8.03 -0.47 -16.60
C SER A 43 9.55 -0.59 -16.43
N GLU A 44 10.28 -0.46 -17.54
CA GLU A 44 11.76 -0.48 -17.52
C GLU A 44 12.31 0.64 -16.63
N ASN A 45 11.68 1.81 -16.74
CA ASN A 45 12.06 3.02 -16.02
C ASN A 45 11.22 3.21 -14.76
N SER A 46 11.81 3.88 -13.77
CA SER A 46 11.05 4.40 -12.61
C SER A 46 10.07 5.47 -13.08
N ARG A 47 8.96 5.63 -12.35
CA ARG A 47 8.00 6.71 -12.59
C ARG A 47 8.73 8.07 -12.65
N PRO A 48 8.44 8.92 -13.65
CA PRO A 48 9.11 10.22 -13.80
C PRO A 48 9.09 11.02 -12.49
N GLY A 49 10.27 11.45 -12.05
CA GLY A 49 10.44 12.25 -10.84
C GLY A 49 10.37 11.48 -9.51
N ALA A 50 9.92 10.22 -9.46
CA ALA A 50 9.76 9.47 -8.21
C ALA A 50 11.08 9.34 -7.42
N VAL A 51 12.17 8.96 -8.10
CA VAL A 51 13.51 8.88 -7.50
C VAL A 51 13.98 10.24 -6.97
N THR A 52 13.72 11.31 -7.72
CA THR A 52 14.13 12.68 -7.34
C THR A 52 13.38 13.12 -6.09
N GLU A 53 12.06 12.90 -6.07
CA GLU A 53 11.22 13.29 -4.94
C GLU A 53 11.53 12.46 -3.69
N ALA A 54 11.70 11.13 -3.84
CA ALA A 54 12.10 10.25 -2.73
C ALA A 54 13.46 10.66 -2.15
N ALA A 55 14.45 10.94 -2.99
CA ALA A 55 15.76 11.42 -2.52
C ALA A 55 15.64 12.75 -1.77
N PHE A 56 14.78 13.68 -2.21
CA PHE A 56 14.52 14.89 -1.44
C PHE A 56 13.83 14.63 -0.12
N MET A 57 12.82 13.76 -0.07
CA MET A 57 12.15 13.38 1.18
C MET A 57 13.16 12.85 2.22
N ILE A 58 14.12 12.03 1.78
CA ILE A 58 15.18 11.48 2.63
C ILE A 58 16.11 12.60 3.10
N ILE A 59 16.57 13.47 2.20
CA ILE A 59 17.48 14.57 2.56
C ILE A 59 16.80 15.58 3.49
N GLU A 60 15.55 15.95 3.23
CA GLU A 60 14.74 16.84 4.08
C GLU A 60 14.55 16.24 5.48
N HIS A 61 14.31 14.92 5.58
CA HIS A 61 14.20 14.22 6.86
C HIS A 61 15.49 14.28 7.70
N PHE A 62 16.63 13.92 7.11
CA PHE A 62 17.88 13.79 7.87
C PHE A 62 18.64 15.11 8.04
N PHE A 63 18.56 16.05 7.08
CA PHE A 63 19.27 17.33 7.13
C PHE A 63 18.40 18.53 7.56
N LYS A 64 17.09 18.34 7.78
CA LYS A 64 16.16 19.35 8.31
C LYS A 64 16.24 20.72 7.59
N ASP A 65 16.09 20.69 6.26
CA ASP A 65 16.01 21.88 5.39
C ASP A 65 17.23 22.81 5.39
N TYR A 66 18.44 22.25 5.54
CA TYR A 66 19.68 23.05 5.49
C TYR A 66 19.81 23.90 4.21
N GLN A 67 19.22 23.48 3.08
CA GLN A 67 19.40 24.13 1.77
C GLN A 67 18.24 23.93 0.78
N PRO A 68 18.02 24.88 -0.18
CA PRO A 68 17.06 24.71 -1.26
C PRO A 68 17.36 23.51 -2.17
N ARG A 69 16.31 22.85 -2.69
CA ARG A 69 16.41 21.67 -3.57
C ARG A 69 17.37 21.84 -4.77
N ASN A 70 17.40 23.03 -5.38
CA ASN A 70 18.31 23.31 -6.50
C ASN A 70 19.80 23.28 -6.12
N LYS A 71 20.12 23.62 -4.86
CA LYS A 71 21.48 23.56 -4.35
C LYS A 71 21.89 22.10 -4.09
N TRP A 72 21.00 21.31 -3.48
CA TRP A 72 21.21 19.87 -3.27
C TRP A 72 21.49 19.10 -4.57
N ARG A 73 20.82 19.44 -5.67
CA ARG A 73 21.07 18.81 -6.99
C ARG A 73 22.50 19.01 -7.52
N LYS A 74 23.18 20.06 -7.09
CA LYS A 74 24.53 20.45 -7.55
C LYS A 74 25.60 20.17 -6.49
N GLU A 75 25.20 19.84 -5.28
CA GLU A 75 26.12 19.65 -4.15
C GLU A 75 26.86 18.32 -4.30
N GLN A 76 28.18 18.41 -4.47
CA GLN A 76 29.08 17.25 -4.61
C GLN A 76 29.69 16.85 -3.28
N ARG A 77 29.71 17.75 -2.29
CA ARG A 77 30.26 17.43 -0.97
C ARG A 77 29.38 16.38 -0.31
N LEU A 78 30.03 15.46 0.38
CA LEU A 78 29.38 14.47 1.21
C LEU A 78 29.34 14.96 2.65
N PHE A 79 28.26 14.64 3.35
CA PHE A 79 28.03 15.03 4.72
C PHE A 79 27.76 13.80 5.57
N THR A 80 28.04 13.92 6.85
CA THR A 80 27.55 12.97 7.86
C THR A 80 26.39 13.63 8.62
N VAL A 81 25.52 12.78 9.18
CA VAL A 81 24.44 13.20 10.07
C VAL A 81 24.67 12.54 11.42
N SER A 82 24.58 13.34 12.47
CA SER A 82 24.61 12.85 13.85
C SER A 82 23.19 12.78 14.39
N GLN A 83 22.76 11.60 14.83
CA GLN A 83 21.45 11.35 15.42
C GLN A 83 21.64 10.75 16.81
N VAL A 84 20.64 10.92 17.67
CA VAL A 84 20.61 10.28 18.99
C VAL A 84 19.58 9.16 18.92
N ASP A 85 19.97 7.96 19.33
CA ASP A 85 19.06 6.81 19.36
C ASP A 85 18.15 6.82 20.61
N ASP A 86 17.26 5.84 20.71
CA ASP A 86 16.33 5.68 21.84
C ASP A 86 17.03 5.46 23.19
N LYS A 87 18.34 5.13 23.18
CA LYS A 87 19.17 4.93 24.37
C LYS A 87 20.04 6.13 24.69
N ASN A 88 19.79 7.28 24.05
CA ASN A 88 20.61 8.49 24.12
C ASN A 88 22.07 8.30 23.65
N ALA A 89 22.35 7.25 22.86
CA ALA A 89 23.66 7.06 22.25
C ALA A 89 23.76 7.89 20.97
N LEU A 90 24.91 8.56 20.80
CA LEU A 90 25.21 9.32 19.60
C LEU A 90 25.57 8.34 18.47
N HIS A 91 24.78 8.38 17.41
CA HIS A 91 24.98 7.63 16.18
C HIS A 91 25.42 8.56 15.05
N ILE A 92 26.51 8.22 14.36
CA ILE A 92 27.05 9.01 13.25
C ILE A 92 26.91 8.20 11.96
N SER A 93 26.26 8.79 10.96
CA SER A 93 26.06 8.14 9.67
C SER A 93 27.34 8.00 8.86
N GLY A 94 27.29 7.14 7.84
CA GLY A 94 28.22 7.21 6.72
C GLY A 94 28.08 8.54 5.96
N GLN A 95 29.05 8.81 5.08
CA GLN A 95 29.06 10.03 4.27
C GLN A 95 28.09 9.91 3.07
N PHE A 96 27.17 10.87 2.92
CA PHE A 96 26.19 10.91 1.83
C PHE A 96 25.70 12.32 1.50
N ASN A 97 24.99 12.43 0.39
CA ASN A 97 24.27 13.62 -0.04
C ASN A 97 23.09 13.20 -0.95
N TYR A 98 22.37 14.18 -1.50
CA TYR A 98 21.28 13.93 -2.44
C TYR A 98 21.69 13.03 -3.62
N LEU A 99 22.84 13.29 -4.25
CA LEU A 99 23.29 12.55 -5.43
C LEU A 99 23.57 11.07 -5.11
N LYS A 100 24.19 10.79 -3.95
CA LYS A 100 24.48 9.43 -3.51
C LYS A 100 23.21 8.65 -3.16
N VAL A 101 22.24 9.29 -2.52
CA VAL A 101 20.93 8.69 -2.24
C VAL A 101 20.19 8.38 -3.54
N ALA A 102 20.10 9.36 -4.44
CA ALA A 102 19.43 9.18 -5.72
C ALA A 102 20.11 8.11 -6.59
N ALA A 103 21.44 8.01 -6.57
CA ALA A 103 22.18 6.95 -7.26
C ALA A 103 21.85 5.57 -6.68
N SER A 104 21.88 5.42 -5.36
CA SER A 104 21.55 4.15 -4.69
C SER A 104 20.12 3.70 -4.97
N ILE A 105 19.16 4.62 -4.97
CA ILE A 105 17.76 4.32 -5.32
C ILE A 105 17.64 3.84 -6.78
N ARG A 106 18.36 4.45 -7.73
CA ARG A 106 18.34 4.00 -9.13
C ARG A 106 18.95 2.61 -9.28
N GLU A 107 20.02 2.34 -8.56
CA GLU A 107 20.76 1.08 -8.61
C GLU A 107 19.95 -0.08 -8.02
N HIS A 108 19.34 0.12 -6.85
CA HIS A 108 18.67 -0.96 -6.12
C HIS A 108 17.14 -0.96 -6.27
N GLY A 109 16.56 0.14 -6.74
CA GLY A 109 15.10 0.29 -6.85
C GLY A 109 14.39 0.51 -5.51
N ASP A 110 15.13 0.71 -4.42
CA ASP A 110 14.63 0.97 -3.08
C ASP A 110 15.58 1.90 -2.30
N PHE A 111 15.10 2.38 -1.16
CA PHE A 111 15.90 3.04 -0.15
C PHE A 111 15.99 2.18 1.11
N ASP A 112 17.22 1.98 1.56
CA ASP A 112 17.54 1.30 2.82
C ASP A 112 18.43 2.24 3.66
N PRO A 113 17.95 2.75 4.82
CA PRO A 113 18.73 3.65 5.66
C PRO A 113 20.03 3.01 6.16
N TYR A 114 20.07 1.68 6.35
CA TYR A 114 21.24 1.00 6.90
C TYR A 114 22.43 1.00 5.94
N ARG A 115 22.21 1.06 4.62
CA ARG A 115 23.30 1.23 3.62
C ARG A 115 24.09 2.52 3.79
N PHE A 116 23.50 3.51 4.45
CA PHE A 116 24.13 4.80 4.75
C PHE A 116 24.54 4.92 6.22
N GLY A 117 24.35 3.88 7.01
CA GLY A 117 24.50 3.94 8.47
C GLY A 117 23.55 4.95 9.10
N LEU A 118 22.33 5.11 8.59
CA LEU A 118 21.31 5.99 9.17
C LEU A 118 20.41 5.22 10.14
N LEU A 119 19.83 5.94 11.11
CA LEU A 119 18.72 5.39 11.89
C LEU A 119 17.48 5.22 11.00
N ALA A 120 16.52 4.42 11.47
CA ALA A 120 15.27 4.20 10.75
C ALA A 120 14.52 5.53 10.56
N MET A 121 14.08 5.79 9.33
CA MET A 121 13.17 6.88 9.03
C MET A 121 11.75 6.41 9.36
N GLU A 122 11.17 6.89 10.46
CA GLU A 122 9.83 6.48 10.91
C GLU A 122 9.16 7.53 11.82
N CYS A 123 7.84 7.60 11.79
CA CYS A 123 7.05 8.30 12.80
C CYS A 123 6.70 7.30 13.91
N GLN A 124 7.44 7.32 15.01
CA GLN A 124 7.38 6.31 16.08
C GLN A 124 5.96 5.83 16.42
N TRP A 125 5.04 6.73 16.79
CA TRP A 125 3.69 6.33 17.20
C TRP A 125 2.78 5.80 16.06
N MET A 126 3.14 6.07 14.81
CA MET A 126 2.36 5.67 13.64
C MET A 126 2.94 4.42 12.95
N ASP A 127 4.27 4.33 12.90
CA ASP A 127 5.05 3.35 12.14
C ASP A 127 5.66 2.23 13.01
N PHE A 128 5.81 2.42 14.32
CA PHE A 128 6.23 1.34 15.21
C PHE A 128 5.04 0.43 15.52
N THR A 129 5.25 -0.89 15.39
CA THR A 129 4.30 -1.89 15.89
C THR A 129 4.97 -2.83 16.87
N LEU A 130 4.34 -3.02 18.03
CA LEU A 130 4.57 -4.23 18.81
C LEU A 130 3.90 -5.38 18.08
N ASP A 131 4.68 -6.34 17.59
CA ASP A 131 4.18 -7.55 16.94
C ASP A 131 4.67 -8.74 17.77
N MET A 132 3.76 -9.32 18.55
CA MET A 132 4.06 -10.44 19.42
C MET A 132 3.04 -11.55 19.23
N SER A 133 3.54 -12.76 19.06
CA SER A 133 2.74 -13.98 19.09
C SER A 133 3.01 -14.76 20.37
N PHE A 134 1.97 -15.40 20.87
CA PHE A 134 2.04 -16.22 22.04
C PHE A 134 1.21 -17.47 21.79
N ASN A 135 1.72 -18.64 22.14
CA ASN A 135 1.11 -19.93 21.84
C ASN A 135 1.04 -20.84 23.07
N VAL A 136 1.06 -20.26 24.27
CA VAL A 136 1.02 -21.00 25.52
C VAL A 136 -0.19 -20.55 26.32
N GLN A 137 -0.91 -21.50 26.91
CA GLN A 137 -1.89 -21.21 27.94
C GLN A 137 -1.31 -21.57 29.31
N PHE A 138 -1.00 -20.56 30.12
CA PHE A 138 -0.62 -20.80 31.51
C PHE A 138 -1.88 -21.03 32.35
N ARG A 139 -2.20 -22.29 32.66
CA ARG A 139 -3.26 -22.59 33.62
C ARG A 139 -2.74 -22.31 35.03
N GLY A 140 -3.43 -21.44 35.74
CA GLY A 140 -3.26 -21.32 37.18
C GLY A 140 -3.52 -22.65 37.88
N ALA A 141 -2.84 -22.90 39.00
CA ALA A 141 -3.04 -24.13 39.78
C ALA A 141 -4.46 -24.19 40.39
N LYS A 142 -5.08 -23.01 40.58
CA LYS A 142 -6.48 -22.83 40.99
C LYS A 142 -7.25 -22.02 39.96
N LYS A 143 -8.58 -22.17 39.95
CA LYS A 143 -9.51 -21.42 39.09
C LYS A 143 -9.46 -19.89 39.30
N GLU A 144 -8.91 -19.47 40.44
CA GLU A 144 -8.76 -18.08 40.88
C GLU A 144 -7.36 -17.50 40.59
N ASP A 145 -6.40 -18.34 40.20
CA ASP A 145 -5.05 -17.90 39.93
C ASP A 145 -5.02 -17.07 38.64
N ARG A 146 -4.38 -15.91 38.72
CA ARG A 146 -4.19 -15.05 37.55
C ARG A 146 -3.34 -15.79 36.52
N VAL A 147 -3.92 -16.02 35.34
CA VAL A 147 -3.19 -16.47 34.16
C VAL A 147 -2.08 -15.44 33.87
N LEU A 148 -0.91 -15.88 33.39
CA LEU A 148 0.11 -14.96 32.91
C LEU A 148 -0.48 -14.14 31.75
N GLN A 149 -0.55 -12.82 31.92
CA GLN A 149 -1.07 -11.91 30.90
C GLN A 149 0.05 -11.06 30.35
N ILE A 150 0.15 -10.99 29.03
CA ILE A 150 0.95 -9.98 28.36
C ILE A 150 0.09 -8.73 28.23
N VAL A 151 0.59 -7.60 28.71
CA VAL A 151 -0.06 -6.29 28.59
C VAL A 151 0.73 -5.46 27.60
N ASP A 152 0.09 -5.06 26.52
CA ASP A 152 0.67 -4.14 25.55
C ASP A 152 0.50 -2.71 26.06
N GLY A 153 1.61 -2.10 26.49
CA GLY A 153 1.64 -0.70 26.93
C GLY A 153 1.89 0.31 25.80
N THR A 154 2.18 -0.16 24.58
CA THR A 154 2.54 0.70 23.44
C THR A 154 1.43 1.70 23.08
N PRO A 155 0.13 1.34 23.07
CA PRO A 155 -0.93 2.32 22.81
C PRO A 155 -0.98 3.48 23.82
N GLN A 156 -0.70 3.24 25.10
CA GLN A 156 -0.66 4.30 26.11
C GLN A 156 0.59 5.19 25.94
N GLN A 157 1.72 4.61 25.52
CA GLN A 157 2.91 5.39 25.21
C GLN A 157 2.69 6.28 23.98
N PHE A 158 1.92 5.81 23.00
CA PHE A 158 1.76 6.47 21.71
C PHE A 158 0.59 7.44 21.63
N TYR A 159 -0.52 7.16 22.31
CA TYR A 159 -1.72 7.99 22.32
C TYR A 159 -1.98 8.62 23.69
N GLY A 160 -1.02 8.56 24.61
CA GLY A 160 -1.10 9.17 25.92
C GLY A 160 -1.77 8.28 27.00
N PRO A 161 -1.59 8.65 28.28
CA PRO A 161 -2.04 7.83 29.41
C PRO A 161 -3.56 7.68 29.50
N ASN A 162 -4.31 8.59 28.87
CA ASN A 162 -5.77 8.61 28.86
C ASN A 162 -6.38 7.74 27.74
N TYR A 163 -5.57 7.15 26.85
CA TYR A 163 -6.09 6.28 25.81
C TYR A 163 -6.75 5.03 26.43
N PRO A 164 -8.05 4.77 26.16
CA PRO A 164 -8.83 3.83 26.97
C PRO A 164 -8.54 2.36 26.67
N ILE A 165 -8.00 2.04 25.49
CA ILE A 165 -7.80 0.66 25.05
C ILE A 165 -6.46 0.15 25.55
N LYS A 166 -6.48 -0.88 26.39
CA LYS A 166 -5.30 -1.57 26.94
C LYS A 166 -5.28 -3.01 26.43
N PRO A 167 -4.63 -3.30 25.29
CA PRO A 167 -4.62 -4.65 24.75
C PRO A 167 -3.95 -5.63 25.74
N ARG A 168 -4.57 -6.80 25.89
CA ARG A 168 -4.08 -7.86 26.76
C ARG A 168 -4.19 -9.18 26.01
N LEU A 169 -3.16 -10.01 26.16
CA LEU A 169 -3.14 -11.36 25.63
C LEU A 169 -2.94 -12.34 26.78
N ASP A 170 -3.94 -13.18 27.01
CA ASP A 170 -4.00 -14.16 28.11
C ASP A 170 -4.05 -15.62 27.62
N ARG A 171 -4.01 -15.82 26.30
CA ARG A 171 -4.11 -17.12 25.62
C ARG A 171 -3.37 -17.08 24.29
N GLU A 172 -3.40 -18.19 23.57
CA GLU A 172 -2.84 -18.31 22.23
C GLU A 172 -3.39 -17.22 21.31
N GLY A 173 -2.50 -16.42 20.72
CA GLY A 173 -2.90 -15.30 19.90
C GLY A 173 -1.73 -14.43 19.47
N ARG A 174 -2.06 -13.27 18.91
CA ARG A 174 -1.11 -12.30 18.40
C ARG A 174 -1.61 -10.89 18.73
N SER A 175 -0.71 -10.02 19.18
CA SER A 175 -1.00 -8.61 19.43
C SER A 175 -0.28 -7.75 18.40
N PHE A 176 -0.98 -6.74 17.91
CA PHE A 176 -0.45 -5.69 17.05
C PHE A 176 -0.87 -4.33 17.62
N SER A 177 0.08 -3.43 17.86
CA SER A 177 -0.26 -2.06 18.28
C SER A 177 -0.70 -1.19 17.09
N THR A 178 -0.23 -1.50 15.87
CA THR A 178 -0.73 -0.94 14.61
C THR A 178 -0.44 -1.87 13.44
N MET A 179 -1.32 -1.86 12.43
CA MET A 179 -1.15 -2.67 11.22
C MET A 179 -0.48 -1.90 10.07
N LEU A 180 -0.30 -0.57 10.19
CA LEU A 180 0.19 0.26 9.08
C LEU A 180 1.54 -0.20 8.51
N PRO A 181 2.64 -0.36 9.29
CA PRO A 181 3.94 -0.76 8.74
C PRO A 181 3.90 -2.14 8.08
N ILE A 182 3.21 -3.10 8.71
CA ILE A 182 3.03 -4.46 8.19
C ILE A 182 2.26 -4.42 6.86
N MET A 183 1.22 -3.59 6.79
CA MET A 183 0.39 -3.45 5.61
C MET A 183 1.13 -2.76 4.46
N LEU A 184 1.92 -1.72 4.72
CA LEU A 184 2.78 -1.11 3.69
C LEU A 184 3.75 -2.13 3.08
N LYS A 185 4.44 -2.91 3.92
CA LYS A 185 5.33 -3.98 3.46
C LYS A 185 4.58 -5.06 2.67
N ARG A 186 3.39 -5.45 3.13
CA ARG A 186 2.54 -6.42 2.43
C ARG A 186 2.09 -5.89 1.07
N ILE A 187 1.63 -4.65 0.97
CA ILE A 187 1.24 -4.01 -0.29
C ILE A 187 2.39 -4.05 -1.28
N ILE A 188 3.60 -3.66 -0.86
CA ILE A 188 4.79 -3.68 -1.71
C ILE A 188 5.09 -5.09 -2.21
N ARG A 189 5.13 -6.07 -1.29
CA ARG A 189 5.43 -7.46 -1.64
C ARG A 189 4.37 -8.09 -2.54
N THR A 190 3.09 -7.95 -2.19
CA THR A 190 1.97 -8.56 -2.92
C THR A 190 1.82 -7.94 -4.30
N ARG A 191 1.99 -6.61 -4.46
CA ARG A 191 2.01 -5.97 -5.77
C ARG A 191 3.14 -6.51 -6.64
N LYS A 192 4.36 -6.63 -6.11
CA LYS A 192 5.50 -7.24 -6.81
C LYS A 192 5.20 -8.68 -7.22
N SER A 193 4.66 -9.48 -6.31
CA SER A 193 4.31 -10.87 -6.59
C SER A 193 3.27 -10.99 -7.69
N LEU A 194 2.20 -10.20 -7.67
CA LEU A 194 1.14 -10.27 -8.67
C LEU A 194 1.61 -9.79 -10.06
N ILE A 195 2.46 -8.78 -10.13
CA ILE A 195 3.01 -8.35 -11.43
C ILE A 195 3.99 -9.41 -11.96
N ASN A 196 4.87 -9.92 -11.11
CA ASN A 196 5.83 -10.96 -11.52
C ASN A 196 5.15 -12.28 -11.92
N ASN A 197 4.01 -12.62 -11.32
CA ASN A 197 3.22 -13.81 -11.65
C ASN A 197 2.02 -13.50 -12.55
N SER A 198 2.11 -12.47 -13.41
CA SER A 198 1.00 -12.02 -14.25
C SER A 198 0.56 -13.02 -15.32
N ASN A 199 1.37 -14.05 -15.60
CA ASN A 199 0.97 -15.23 -16.36
C ASN A 199 -0.25 -15.94 -15.73
N LEU A 200 -0.44 -15.83 -14.41
CA LEU A 200 -1.59 -16.36 -13.69
C LEU A 200 -2.78 -15.39 -13.61
N SER A 201 -2.74 -14.24 -14.29
CA SER A 201 -3.73 -13.17 -14.14
C SER A 201 -5.18 -13.54 -14.51
N LEU A 202 -5.37 -14.62 -15.26
CA LEU A 202 -6.67 -15.16 -15.64
C LEU A 202 -7.19 -16.25 -14.67
N THR A 203 -6.45 -16.54 -13.60
CA THR A 203 -6.82 -17.54 -12.59
C THR A 203 -7.66 -16.92 -11.45
N PRO A 204 -8.54 -17.71 -10.82
CA PRO A 204 -9.31 -17.25 -9.66
C PRO A 204 -8.44 -16.81 -8.48
N ASP A 205 -7.37 -17.56 -8.17
CA ASP A 205 -6.52 -17.27 -7.00
C ASP A 205 -5.76 -15.96 -7.16
N TYR A 206 -5.22 -15.70 -8.36
CA TYR A 206 -4.62 -14.40 -8.68
C TYR A 206 -5.61 -13.26 -8.44
N PHE A 207 -6.85 -13.44 -8.88
CA PHE A 207 -7.89 -12.43 -8.73
C PHE A 207 -8.26 -12.20 -7.25
N LEU A 208 -8.31 -13.25 -6.43
CA LEU A 208 -8.55 -13.15 -4.99
C LEU A 208 -7.40 -12.43 -4.27
N ASP A 209 -6.15 -12.71 -4.64
CA ASP A 209 -4.98 -12.00 -4.13
C ASP A 209 -4.97 -10.53 -4.55
N PHE A 210 -5.34 -10.24 -5.79
CA PHE A 210 -5.54 -8.86 -6.27
C PHE A 210 -6.63 -8.13 -5.46
N ARG A 211 -7.78 -8.77 -5.24
CA ARG A 211 -8.86 -8.24 -4.40
C ARG A 211 -8.36 -7.93 -2.98
N ALA A 212 -7.56 -8.81 -2.39
CA ALA A 212 -6.97 -8.58 -1.07
C ALA A 212 -6.01 -7.38 -1.09
N LEU A 213 -5.16 -7.26 -2.11
CA LEU A 213 -4.25 -6.12 -2.29
C LEU A 213 -5.00 -4.79 -2.40
N VAL A 214 -6.06 -4.71 -3.22
CA VAL A 214 -6.90 -3.50 -3.33
C VAL A 214 -7.47 -3.08 -1.97
N SER A 215 -7.89 -4.05 -1.16
CA SER A 215 -8.38 -3.79 0.19
C SER A 215 -7.30 -3.27 1.13
N ASP A 216 -6.10 -3.87 1.10
CA ASP A 216 -4.97 -3.45 1.93
C ASP A 216 -4.55 -2.01 1.59
N VAL A 217 -4.51 -1.66 0.31
CA VAL A 217 -4.16 -0.31 -0.18
C VAL A 217 -5.11 0.75 0.37
N ILE A 218 -6.43 0.53 0.30
CA ILE A 218 -7.41 1.47 0.85
C ILE A 218 -7.36 1.49 2.37
N SER A 219 -7.16 0.33 3.00
CA SER A 219 -7.07 0.22 4.46
C SER A 219 -5.86 1.00 5.01
N ALA A 220 -4.74 1.07 4.30
CA ALA A 220 -3.58 1.87 4.72
C ALA A 220 -3.92 3.36 4.89
N VAL A 221 -4.73 3.93 3.99
CA VAL A 221 -5.20 5.32 4.09
C VAL A 221 -6.14 5.48 5.28
N GLU A 222 -7.10 4.57 5.45
CA GLU A 222 -8.05 4.64 6.57
C GLU A 222 -7.38 4.50 7.93
N ILE A 223 -6.41 3.58 8.06
CA ILE A 223 -5.63 3.43 9.28
C ILE A 223 -4.87 4.71 9.58
N THR A 224 -4.21 5.32 8.59
CA THR A 224 -3.49 6.59 8.76
C THR A 224 -4.42 7.68 9.29
N LEU A 225 -5.61 7.85 8.70
CA LEU A 225 -6.60 8.85 9.13
C LEU A 225 -7.13 8.56 10.55
N ASN A 226 -7.39 7.30 10.87
CA ASN A 226 -7.86 6.91 12.20
C ASN A 226 -6.78 7.12 13.27
N GLN A 227 -5.53 6.79 12.99
CA GLN A 227 -4.41 7.03 13.90
C GLN A 227 -4.22 8.53 14.16
N VAL A 228 -4.34 9.38 13.12
CA VAL A 228 -4.33 10.84 13.27
C VAL A 228 -5.47 11.33 14.16
N TYR A 229 -6.69 10.85 13.94
CA TYR A 229 -7.85 11.21 14.76
C TYR A 229 -7.62 10.84 16.24
N ILE A 230 -7.18 9.61 16.51
CA ILE A 230 -6.93 9.12 17.88
C ILE A 230 -5.82 9.92 18.55
N LYS A 231 -4.72 10.17 17.83
CA LYS A 231 -3.62 10.97 18.36
C LYS A 231 -4.09 12.39 18.71
N ALA A 232 -4.90 13.01 17.87
CA ALA A 232 -5.46 14.33 18.16
C ALA A 232 -6.40 14.32 19.39
N GLU A 233 -7.17 13.26 19.59
CA GLU A 233 -8.10 13.13 20.71
C GLU A 233 -7.40 12.96 22.06
N TYR A 234 -6.39 12.09 22.13
CA TYR A 234 -5.83 11.65 23.43
C TYR A 234 -4.44 12.22 23.74
N ASP A 235 -3.66 12.59 22.73
CA ASP A 235 -2.31 13.15 22.91
C ASP A 235 -1.93 14.07 21.73
N PRO A 236 -2.62 15.22 21.60
CA PRO A 236 -2.48 16.12 20.46
C PRO A 236 -1.05 16.68 20.36
N LEU A 237 -0.49 16.67 19.14
CA LEU A 237 0.79 17.31 18.86
C LEU A 237 0.68 18.85 18.94
N PRO A 238 1.80 19.58 19.12
CA PRO A 238 1.77 21.04 19.18
C PRO A 238 1.04 21.68 17.98
N GLY A 239 0.06 22.53 18.30
CA GLY A 239 -0.79 23.21 17.32
C GLY A 239 -1.99 22.40 16.81
N TRP A 240 -2.09 21.11 17.14
CA TRP A 240 -3.27 20.31 16.81
C TRP A 240 -4.46 20.71 17.69
N LYS A 241 -5.65 20.72 17.10
CA LYS A 241 -6.91 21.01 17.79
C LYS A 241 -7.86 19.83 17.64
N PHE A 242 -8.47 19.41 18.74
CA PHE A 242 -9.50 18.39 18.72
C PHE A 242 -10.84 19.00 19.14
N ASP A 243 -11.78 19.03 18.19
CA ASP A 243 -13.13 19.52 18.39
C ASP A 243 -14.12 18.43 17.95
N PRO A 244 -14.72 17.66 18.88
CA PRO A 244 -15.62 16.57 18.54
C PRO A 244 -16.87 17.05 17.79
N GLY A 245 -17.30 18.31 17.96
CA GLY A 245 -18.43 18.88 17.21
C GLY A 245 -18.12 19.07 15.73
N ARG A 246 -16.87 19.42 15.40
CA ARG A 246 -16.42 19.63 14.01
C ARG A 246 -15.94 18.36 13.34
N LEU A 247 -15.21 17.53 14.08
CA LEU A 247 -14.65 16.27 13.58
C LEU A 247 -15.71 15.16 13.54
N GLY A 248 -16.70 15.21 14.44
CA GLY A 248 -17.71 14.19 14.68
C GLY A 248 -17.14 12.82 15.04
N VAL A 249 -18.00 11.81 15.06
CA VAL A 249 -17.61 10.44 15.46
C VAL A 249 -16.60 9.80 14.50
N ARG A 250 -15.65 9.03 15.04
CA ARG A 250 -14.63 8.30 14.25
C ARG A 250 -15.23 7.26 13.29
N HIS A 251 -16.25 6.53 13.74
CA HIS A 251 -16.83 5.39 13.01
C HIS A 251 -18.02 5.79 12.14
N GLY A 252 -18.31 5.00 11.10
CA GLY A 252 -19.47 5.22 10.22
C GLY A 252 -19.40 6.48 9.35
N ARG A 253 -18.26 7.19 9.33
CA ARG A 253 -18.07 8.40 8.53
C ARG A 253 -17.63 8.10 7.11
N ARG A 254 -18.12 8.92 6.19
CA ARG A 254 -17.70 8.91 4.79
C ARG A 254 -16.22 9.27 4.70
N PHE A 255 -15.52 8.63 3.77
CA PHE A 255 -14.09 8.86 3.55
C PHE A 255 -13.75 10.33 3.29
N GLN A 256 -14.55 11.04 2.48
CA GLN A 256 -14.35 12.47 2.20
C GLN A 256 -14.44 13.34 3.46
N ASP A 257 -15.28 12.96 4.43
CA ASP A 257 -15.36 13.67 5.70
C ASP A 257 -14.15 13.39 6.59
N LYS A 258 -13.59 12.18 6.54
CA LYS A 258 -12.33 11.86 7.22
C LYS A 258 -11.15 12.66 6.66
N LEU A 259 -11.11 12.93 5.35
CA LEU A 259 -10.06 13.79 4.77
C LEU A 259 -10.11 15.23 5.32
N LYS A 260 -11.30 15.73 5.70
CA LYS A 260 -11.44 17.06 6.32
C LYS A 260 -10.78 17.12 7.70
N TRP A 261 -10.62 15.99 8.39
CA TRP A 261 -9.92 15.93 9.68
C TRP A 261 -8.51 16.52 9.59
N ILE A 262 -7.83 16.37 8.45
CA ILE A 262 -6.48 16.93 8.25
C ILE A 262 -6.46 18.43 8.52
N TYR A 263 -7.34 19.19 7.85
CA TYR A 263 -7.44 20.63 8.05
C TYR A 263 -8.04 20.97 9.43
N GLN A 264 -9.07 20.24 9.86
CA GLN A 264 -9.73 20.52 11.14
C GLN A 264 -8.79 20.32 12.34
N ILE A 265 -7.88 19.35 12.27
CA ILE A 265 -6.90 19.05 13.32
C ILE A 265 -5.67 19.96 13.21
N SER A 266 -5.04 20.03 12.04
CA SER A 266 -3.73 20.67 11.88
C SER A 266 -3.78 22.13 11.42
N GLY A 267 -4.92 22.58 10.88
CA GLY A 267 -5.06 23.87 10.18
C GLY A 267 -4.44 23.92 8.79
N ASN A 268 -3.75 22.86 8.33
CA ASN A 268 -3.08 22.83 7.03
C ASN A 268 -3.95 22.17 5.96
N THR A 269 -3.83 22.62 4.72
CA THR A 269 -4.53 22.02 3.57
C THR A 269 -3.81 20.75 3.11
N LEU A 270 -4.59 19.73 2.73
CA LEU A 270 -4.06 18.43 2.31
C LEU A 270 -3.33 18.48 0.94
N SER A 271 -3.73 19.39 0.04
CA SER A 271 -3.11 19.59 -1.29
C SER A 271 -2.82 18.29 -2.03
N ALA A 272 -3.79 17.38 -2.09
CA ALA A 272 -3.66 16.03 -2.65
C ALA A 272 -4.55 15.78 -3.87
N GLU A 273 -5.00 16.85 -4.54
CA GLU A 273 -5.97 16.81 -5.64
C GLU A 273 -5.52 15.87 -6.77
N LEU A 274 -4.21 15.76 -7.02
CA LEU A 274 -3.62 14.87 -8.02
C LEU A 274 -3.85 13.38 -7.71
N TYR A 275 -3.95 13.00 -6.44
CA TYR A 275 -3.99 11.59 -6.00
C TYR A 275 -5.41 11.11 -5.68
N LEU A 276 -6.35 12.04 -5.47
CA LEU A 276 -7.74 11.73 -5.16
C LEU A 276 -8.48 10.94 -6.27
N PRO A 277 -8.25 11.17 -7.58
CA PRO A 277 -8.87 10.37 -8.63
C PRO A 277 -8.55 8.88 -8.53
N ALA A 278 -7.27 8.52 -8.40
CA ALA A 278 -6.82 7.14 -8.20
C ALA A 278 -7.40 6.53 -6.92
N CYS A 279 -7.39 7.28 -5.82
CA CYS A 279 -8.00 6.86 -4.56
C CYS A 279 -9.51 6.57 -4.69
N ASN A 280 -10.25 7.45 -5.37
CA ASN A 280 -11.68 7.24 -5.58
C ASN A 280 -11.95 6.03 -6.48
N ARG A 281 -11.17 5.82 -7.55
CA ARG A 281 -11.27 4.62 -8.40
C ARG A 281 -11.03 3.35 -7.60
N LEU A 282 -9.92 3.27 -6.88
CA LEU A 282 -9.57 2.10 -6.06
C LEU A 282 -10.56 1.86 -4.92
N ARG A 283 -11.15 2.91 -4.33
CA ARG A 283 -12.21 2.76 -3.32
C ARG A 283 -13.49 2.21 -3.92
N SER A 284 -13.91 2.69 -5.08
CA SER A 284 -15.06 2.16 -5.80
C SER A 284 -14.83 0.70 -6.18
N LEU A 285 -13.65 0.37 -6.70
CA LEU A 285 -13.23 -1.00 -7.00
C LEU A 285 -13.26 -1.87 -5.73
N ARG A 286 -12.64 -1.43 -4.63
CA ARG A 286 -12.65 -2.14 -3.34
C ARG A 286 -14.07 -2.47 -2.88
N ASN A 287 -14.98 -1.49 -2.93
CA ASN A 287 -16.36 -1.70 -2.52
C ASN A 287 -17.07 -2.72 -3.41
N HIS A 288 -16.90 -2.60 -4.73
CA HIS A 288 -17.46 -3.56 -5.68
C HIS A 288 -16.89 -4.97 -5.46
N LEU A 289 -15.57 -5.13 -5.36
CA LEU A 289 -14.93 -6.43 -5.12
C LEU A 289 -15.33 -7.07 -3.77
N MET A 290 -15.66 -6.25 -2.77
CA MET A 290 -16.04 -6.76 -1.44
C MET A 290 -17.52 -7.12 -1.33
N HIS A 291 -18.39 -6.39 -2.00
CA HIS A 291 -19.84 -6.58 -1.92
C HIS A 291 -20.43 -7.28 -3.14
N PHE A 292 -19.68 -7.36 -4.23
CA PHE A 292 -20.10 -7.84 -5.54
C PHE A 292 -21.43 -7.19 -5.97
N ASP A 293 -21.44 -5.86 -5.91
CA ASP A 293 -22.59 -5.01 -6.24
C ASP A 293 -22.17 -3.94 -7.29
N PRO A 294 -22.70 -3.99 -8.53
CA PRO A 294 -23.66 -4.98 -9.04
C PRO A 294 -23.08 -6.42 -9.11
N PRO A 295 -23.92 -7.48 -9.20
CA PRO A 295 -23.49 -8.88 -9.15
C PRO A 295 -22.86 -9.38 -10.46
N SER A 296 -22.01 -8.56 -11.05
CA SER A 296 -21.28 -8.86 -12.29
C SER A 296 -20.02 -8.01 -12.35
N LEU A 297 -18.93 -8.64 -12.78
CA LEU A 297 -17.66 -7.97 -12.97
C LEU A 297 -17.04 -8.44 -14.29
N THR A 298 -16.42 -7.53 -15.05
CA THR A 298 -15.69 -7.86 -16.28
C THR A 298 -14.42 -7.03 -16.34
N VAL A 299 -13.29 -7.64 -15.95
CA VAL A 299 -12.00 -6.95 -15.86
C VAL A 299 -11.16 -7.25 -17.09
N THR A 300 -10.68 -6.20 -17.75
CA THR A 300 -9.61 -6.35 -18.75
C THR A 300 -8.23 -6.28 -18.09
N LEU A 301 -7.24 -6.95 -18.67
CA LEU A 301 -5.85 -6.90 -18.17
C LEU A 301 -5.23 -5.50 -18.27
N GLU A 302 -5.71 -4.66 -19.20
CA GLU A 302 -5.35 -3.24 -19.29
C GLU A 302 -5.88 -2.43 -18.10
N GLU A 303 -7.15 -2.62 -17.73
CA GLU A 303 -7.70 -1.96 -16.52
C GLU A 303 -6.98 -2.41 -15.25
N LEU A 304 -6.75 -3.73 -15.12
CA LEU A 304 -6.00 -4.30 -14.01
C LEU A 304 -4.60 -3.67 -13.89
N THR A 305 -3.92 -3.50 -15.01
CA THR A 305 -2.63 -2.80 -15.09
C THR A 305 -2.75 -1.35 -14.60
N GLY A 306 -3.78 -0.62 -15.06
CA GLY A 306 -4.06 0.74 -14.60
C GLY A 306 -4.27 0.81 -13.08
N TRP A 307 -4.98 -0.14 -12.50
CA TRP A 307 -5.20 -0.21 -11.05
C TRP A 307 -3.91 -0.48 -10.27
N PHE A 308 -3.00 -1.33 -10.78
CA PHE A 308 -1.68 -1.49 -10.17
C PHE A 308 -0.87 -0.19 -10.15
N THR A 309 -1.01 0.65 -11.17
CA THR A 309 -0.35 1.96 -11.21
C THR A 309 -1.04 2.95 -10.26
N ASP A 310 -2.37 2.97 -10.20
CA ASP A 310 -3.15 3.78 -9.24
C ASP A 310 -2.75 3.50 -7.78
N MET A 311 -2.34 2.27 -7.46
CA MET A 311 -1.88 1.93 -6.10
C MET A 311 -0.65 2.74 -5.67
N ILE A 312 0.20 3.20 -6.59
CA ILE A 312 1.36 4.04 -6.25
C ILE A 312 0.89 5.43 -5.80
N ASP A 313 -0.15 5.98 -6.43
CA ASP A 313 -0.74 7.28 -6.06
C ASP A 313 -1.30 7.28 -4.63
N ILE A 314 -1.70 6.12 -4.12
CA ILE A 314 -2.12 5.98 -2.73
C ILE A 314 -0.96 6.18 -1.75
N GLY A 315 0.24 5.72 -2.11
CA GLY A 315 1.46 6.03 -1.35
C GLY A 315 1.70 7.54 -1.29
N TYR A 316 1.57 8.24 -2.43
CA TYR A 316 1.67 9.70 -2.47
C TYR A 316 0.57 10.42 -1.67
N LEU A 317 -0.66 9.91 -1.67
CA LEU A 317 -1.75 10.43 -0.83
C LEU A 317 -1.40 10.33 0.66
N ILE A 318 -0.88 9.19 1.12
CA ILE A 318 -0.46 9.02 2.52
C ILE A 318 0.69 9.99 2.86
N ILE A 319 1.63 10.22 1.93
CA ILE A 319 2.69 11.23 2.10
C ILE A 319 2.10 12.64 2.20
N ALA A 320 1.14 12.99 1.33
CA ALA A 320 0.47 14.29 1.38
C ALA A 320 -0.25 14.49 2.72
N ILE A 321 -0.93 13.46 3.22
CA ILE A 321 -1.53 13.45 4.56
C ILE A 321 -0.48 13.72 5.62
N ARG A 322 0.63 12.96 5.64
CA ARG A 322 1.70 13.16 6.64
C ARG A 322 2.32 14.55 6.58
N ARG A 323 2.60 15.06 5.37
CA ARG A 323 3.14 16.42 5.18
C ARG A 323 2.19 17.50 5.69
N ALA A 324 0.90 17.42 5.37
CA ALA A 324 -0.10 18.35 5.89
C ALA A 324 -0.21 18.29 7.41
N MET A 325 -0.05 17.11 8.00
CA MET A 325 -0.04 16.92 9.45
C MET A 325 1.31 17.22 10.11
N LYS A 326 2.33 17.62 9.34
CA LYS A 326 3.73 17.81 9.78
C LYS A 326 4.33 16.58 10.48
N LEU A 327 3.99 15.41 9.98
CA LEU A 327 4.47 14.13 10.49
C LEU A 327 5.70 13.66 9.72
N GLN A 328 6.57 12.93 10.42
CA GLN A 328 7.70 12.26 9.79
C GLN A 328 7.21 11.18 8.83
N LEU A 329 7.92 11.00 7.72
CA LEU A 329 7.68 9.92 6.77
C LEU A 329 8.35 8.63 7.27
N SER A 330 7.93 7.49 6.73
CA SER A 330 8.63 6.22 6.93
C SER A 330 9.35 5.75 5.68
N TYR A 331 10.46 5.04 5.83
CA TYR A 331 11.18 4.48 4.68
C TYR A 331 10.32 3.46 3.92
N ASP A 332 9.44 2.72 4.61
CA ASP A 332 8.44 1.84 3.97
C ASP A 332 7.51 2.63 3.03
N LEU A 333 7.09 3.83 3.42
CA LEU A 333 6.26 4.70 2.60
C LEU A 333 7.04 5.28 1.41
N VAL A 334 8.33 5.59 1.59
CA VAL A 334 9.21 5.96 0.47
C VAL A 334 9.37 4.80 -0.50
N ASN A 335 9.62 3.59 -0.01
CA ASN A 335 9.74 2.39 -0.83
C ASN A 335 8.43 2.01 -1.51
N TYR A 336 7.29 2.39 -0.94
CA TYR A 336 6.00 2.23 -1.60
C TYR A 336 5.92 3.09 -2.87
N ILE A 337 6.25 4.38 -2.81
CA ILE A 337 6.17 5.26 -3.99
C ILE A 337 7.30 5.02 -5.02
N LEU A 338 8.37 4.34 -4.62
CA LEU A 338 9.49 3.98 -5.51
C LEU A 338 9.19 2.76 -6.40
N GLN A 339 8.07 2.08 -6.19
CA GLN A 339 7.69 0.99 -7.08
C GLN A 339 7.47 1.48 -8.51
N ARG A 340 7.87 0.65 -9.49
CA ARG A 340 7.70 0.94 -10.91
C ARG A 340 6.24 0.77 -11.33
N GLU A 341 5.84 1.50 -12.37
CA GLU A 341 4.50 1.42 -12.95
C GLU A 341 4.28 0.05 -13.58
N ALA A 342 3.03 -0.38 -13.64
CA ALA A 342 2.66 -1.60 -14.35
C ALA A 342 2.40 -1.25 -15.83
N VAL A 343 2.86 -2.11 -16.73
CA VAL A 343 2.67 -2.00 -18.18
C VAL A 343 2.03 -3.29 -18.67
N PHE A 344 0.99 -3.15 -19.49
CA PHE A 344 0.30 -4.28 -20.10
C PHE A 344 1.07 -4.71 -21.35
N ILE A 345 1.33 -6.02 -21.48
CA ILE A 345 2.03 -6.63 -22.59
C ILE A 345 1.10 -7.67 -23.23
N PRO A 346 0.55 -7.43 -24.44
CA PRO A 346 -0.24 -8.43 -25.13
C PRO A 346 0.63 -9.60 -25.58
N GLU A 347 0.01 -10.75 -25.86
CA GLU A 347 0.73 -11.82 -26.57
C GLU A 347 1.14 -11.35 -27.95
N TYR A 348 2.17 -12.00 -28.51
CA TYR A 348 2.76 -11.62 -29.79
C TYR A 348 1.72 -11.46 -30.91
N ASP A 349 0.77 -12.40 -31.01
CA ASP A 349 -0.29 -12.42 -32.01
C ASP A 349 -1.30 -11.26 -31.84
N PHE A 350 -1.33 -10.61 -30.68
CA PHE A 350 -2.23 -9.50 -30.35
C PHE A 350 -1.53 -8.14 -30.29
N ASN A 351 -0.27 -8.02 -30.72
CA ASN A 351 0.47 -6.76 -30.74
C ASN A 351 -0.21 -5.65 -31.59
N GLY A 352 -1.03 -6.03 -32.58
CA GLY A 352 -1.79 -5.11 -33.43
C GLY A 352 -3.20 -4.77 -32.95
N ARG A 353 -3.59 -5.21 -31.74
CA ARG A 353 -4.95 -5.00 -31.23
C ARG A 353 -5.22 -3.51 -30.98
N THR A 354 -6.48 -3.11 -31.14
CA THR A 354 -6.91 -1.76 -30.75
C THR A 354 -6.82 -1.62 -29.23
N PRO A 355 -6.13 -0.59 -28.70
CA PRO A 355 -6.05 -0.38 -27.26
C PRO A 355 -7.42 -0.03 -26.69
N LEU A 356 -7.62 -0.34 -25.40
CA LEU A 356 -8.83 0.07 -24.69
C LEU A 356 -8.93 1.60 -24.68
N PRO A 357 -10.03 2.21 -25.15
CA PRO A 357 -10.09 3.65 -25.29
C PRO A 357 -10.25 4.37 -23.94
N GLU A 358 -9.56 5.50 -23.80
CA GLU A 358 -9.53 6.32 -22.59
C GLU A 358 -10.84 7.06 -22.30
N ASP A 359 -11.75 7.14 -23.27
CA ASP A 359 -13.09 7.72 -23.09
C ASP A 359 -14.11 6.71 -22.52
N GLY A 360 -13.80 5.40 -22.55
CA GLY A 360 -14.71 4.35 -22.10
C GLY A 360 -15.83 4.06 -23.10
N SER A 361 -15.64 4.44 -24.36
CA SER A 361 -16.58 4.17 -25.46
C SER A 361 -16.71 2.67 -25.76
N THR A 362 -15.69 1.86 -25.44
CA THR A 362 -15.72 0.41 -25.57
C THR A 362 -15.07 -0.28 -24.37
N GLY A 363 -15.47 -1.53 -24.11
CA GLY A 363 -15.07 -2.32 -22.94
C GLY A 363 -15.91 -2.02 -21.69
N TYR A 364 -15.77 -2.87 -20.67
CA TYR A 364 -16.50 -2.72 -19.40
C TYR A 364 -15.60 -2.03 -18.39
N ARG A 365 -15.85 -0.75 -18.06
CA ARG A 365 -15.10 -0.05 -17.03
C ARG A 365 -15.50 -0.54 -15.65
N SER A 366 -14.89 -1.63 -15.20
CA SER A 366 -15.21 -2.33 -13.94
C SER A 366 -15.05 -1.48 -12.67
N SER A 367 -14.48 -0.29 -12.79
CA SER A 367 -14.33 0.67 -11.68
C SER A 367 -15.20 1.92 -11.81
N ILE A 368 -15.93 2.08 -12.92
CA ILE A 368 -16.80 3.23 -13.19
C ILE A 368 -18.24 2.76 -13.33
N TRP A 369 -18.97 2.86 -12.22
CA TRP A 369 -20.39 2.52 -12.17
C TRP A 369 -21.24 3.74 -12.55
N PRO A 370 -22.31 3.56 -13.35
CA PRO A 370 -23.23 4.66 -13.61
C PRO A 370 -23.79 5.16 -12.28
N ILE A 371 -23.63 6.46 -12.02
CA ILE A 371 -24.30 7.11 -10.91
C ILE A 371 -25.77 7.15 -11.31
N VAL A 372 -26.58 6.23 -10.78
CA VAL A 372 -28.03 6.33 -10.88
C VAL A 372 -28.40 7.60 -10.12
N LYS A 373 -28.78 8.64 -10.86
CA LYS A 373 -29.24 9.92 -10.29
C LYS A 373 -30.55 9.75 -9.57
#